data_AF-V4A5R2-F1
#
_entry.id   AF-V4A5R2-F1
#
_cell.length_a   1.000
_cell.length_b   1.000
_cell.length_c   1.000
_cell.angle_alpha   90.00
_cell.angle_beta   90.00
_cell.angle_gamma   90.00
#
_symmetry.space_group_name_H-M   'P 1'
#
loop_
_entity.id
_entity.type
_entity.pdbx_description
1 polymer ?
#
loop_
_entity_poly.entity_id
_entity_poly.type
_entity_poly.pdbx_seq_one_letter_code
_entity_poly.pdbx_strand_id
1 'polypeptide(L)'
;MFFQPIPAKDKISFTNRIGKKETDTKIRFRNGFCCDVLTSVDIQEIVKADGRIIKILDGIVYEENFKTPPYRDYILILRDLRNKYKREGNIVGSNCMKLLGNSLYGKSNQKDITTSRHLWSEATLKANFDSHLINYEKVNDSQYIVEINEEEKEFDCTPKSTRLSPSHLGSFVLSHSKKIMNNFIHVIDGFYKPEIYYTDTDSLYISSSNWDKLNE
;
A
#
# COMPACT_ATOMS: atom_id res chain seq x y z
N MET A 1 -1.11 -10.61 -5.40
CA MET A 1 -0.87 -11.62 -4.35
C MET A 1 -0.99 -10.94 -3.00
N PHE A 2 -2.06 -11.23 -2.25
CA PHE A 2 -2.19 -10.75 -0.87
C PHE A 2 -1.22 -11.54 0.01
N PHE A 3 0.00 -11.03 0.17
CA PHE A 3 0.94 -11.50 1.19
C PHE A 3 0.51 -10.96 2.55
N GLN A 4 -0.68 -11.35 3.01
CA GLN A 4 -1.00 -11.25 4.41
C GLN A 4 -0.50 -12.54 5.06
N PRO A 5 0.46 -12.48 6.01
CA PRO A 5 0.75 -13.62 6.85
C PRO A 5 -0.56 -14.05 7.52
N ILE A 6 -0.98 -15.29 7.28
CA ILE A 6 -2.05 -15.87 8.08
C ILE A 6 -1.47 -16.02 9.49
N PRO A 7 -2.09 -15.46 10.54
CA PRO A 7 -1.59 -15.61 11.90
C PRO A 7 -1.49 -17.11 12.22
N ALA A 8 -0.26 -17.58 12.46
CA ALA A 8 0.00 -18.99 12.71
C ALA A 8 -0.47 -19.37 14.12
N LYS A 9 -1.65 -19.99 14.21
CA LYS A 9 -2.06 -20.80 15.37
C LYS A 9 -2.07 -22.29 15.09
N ASP A 10 -1.93 -22.71 13.83
CA ASP A 10 -2.06 -24.11 13.43
C ASP A 10 -0.68 -24.74 13.17
N LYS A 11 -0.49 -25.98 13.67
CA LYS A 11 0.65 -26.84 13.27
C LYS A 11 0.43 -27.27 11.83
N ILE A 12 1.42 -27.05 10.96
CA ILE A 12 1.23 -27.25 9.51
C ILE A 12 2.27 -28.22 8.97
N SER A 13 1.82 -29.20 8.19
CA SER A 13 2.70 -30.07 7.40
C SER A 13 2.93 -29.49 6.00
N PHE A 14 4.19 -29.27 5.60
CA PHE A 14 4.59 -28.79 4.27
C PHE A 14 5.65 -29.70 3.64
N THR A 15 5.75 -29.70 2.31
CA THR A 15 6.75 -30.47 1.57
C THR A 15 7.89 -29.54 1.15
N ASN A 16 9.11 -29.81 1.58
CA ASN A 16 10.29 -29.02 1.21
C ASN A 16 10.73 -29.29 -0.25
N ARG A 17 11.72 -28.55 -0.77
CA ARG A 17 12.25 -28.71 -2.14
C ARG A 17 12.73 -30.13 -2.49
N ILE A 18 13.04 -30.95 -1.49
CA ILE A 18 13.54 -32.34 -1.64
C ILE A 18 12.37 -33.34 -1.58
N GLY A 19 11.12 -32.87 -1.50
CA GLY A 19 9.94 -33.74 -1.41
C GLY A 19 9.66 -34.27 0.00
N LYS A 20 10.39 -33.81 1.03
CA LYS A 20 10.22 -34.29 2.41
C LYS A 20 9.13 -33.49 3.12
N LYS A 21 8.23 -34.20 3.81
CA LYS A 21 7.20 -33.59 4.66
C LYS A 21 7.77 -33.18 6.03
N GLU A 22 7.60 -31.93 6.41
CA GLU A 22 7.98 -31.35 7.70
C GLU A 22 6.74 -30.74 8.36
N THR A 23 6.64 -30.77 9.70
CA THR A 23 5.51 -30.17 10.44
C THR A 23 6.00 -29.14 11.43
N ASP A 24 5.58 -27.88 11.27
CA ASP A 24 5.98 -26.78 12.15
C ASP A 24 4.92 -25.65 12.17
N THR A 25 4.99 -24.76 13.16
CA THR A 25 4.14 -23.57 13.27
C THR A 25 4.85 -22.41 12.58
N LYS A 26 4.62 -22.25 11.27
CA LYS A 26 5.31 -21.26 10.44
C LYS A 26 4.31 -20.36 9.71
N ILE A 27 4.72 -19.13 9.46
CA ILE A 27 3.96 -18.20 8.61
C ILE A 27 4.00 -18.70 7.18
N ARG A 28 2.83 -18.85 6.56
CA ARG A 28 2.71 -19.18 5.14
C ARG A 28 2.30 -17.95 4.34
N PHE A 29 2.85 -17.83 3.15
CA PHE A 29 2.23 -17.04 2.10
C PHE A 29 0.94 -17.73 1.63
N ARG A 30 -0.05 -16.94 1.19
CA ARG A 30 -1.32 -17.51 0.69
C ARG A 30 -1.04 -18.39 -0.53
N ASN A 31 -1.37 -19.67 -0.42
CA ASN A 31 -1.39 -20.61 -1.55
C ASN A 31 -2.84 -21.01 -1.83
N GLY A 32 -3.26 -20.92 -3.09
CA GLY A 32 -4.62 -21.24 -3.52
C GLY A 32 -5.05 -20.41 -4.72
N PHE A 33 -6.33 -20.53 -5.09
CA PHE A 33 -6.92 -19.69 -6.13
C PHE A 33 -7.12 -18.27 -5.62
N CYS A 34 -6.77 -17.29 -6.44
CA CYS A 34 -6.94 -15.87 -6.16
C CYS A 34 -7.55 -15.19 -7.39
N CYS A 35 -8.59 -14.38 -7.17
CA CYS A 35 -9.19 -13.52 -8.18
C CYS A 35 -9.03 -12.08 -7.68
N ASP A 36 -8.24 -11.27 -8.38
CA ASP A 36 -7.82 -9.95 -7.92
C ASP A 36 -7.40 -9.06 -9.09
N VAL A 37 -7.33 -7.75 -8.86
CA VAL A 37 -6.79 -6.76 -9.81
C VAL A 37 -5.30 -6.59 -9.54
N LEU A 38 -4.47 -6.98 -10.50
CA LEU A 38 -3.02 -7.08 -10.32
C LEU A 38 -2.28 -6.23 -11.35
N THR A 39 -1.19 -5.60 -10.92
CA THR A 39 -0.27 -4.96 -11.87
C THR A 39 0.54 -6.02 -12.62
N SER A 40 1.12 -5.64 -13.76
CA SER A 40 2.05 -6.52 -14.49
C SER A 40 3.24 -6.97 -13.63
N VAL A 41 3.69 -6.13 -12.69
CA VAL A 41 4.75 -6.47 -11.73
C VAL A 41 4.29 -7.58 -10.80
N ASP A 42 3.10 -7.46 -10.21
CA ASP A 42 2.56 -8.50 -9.32
C ASP A 42 2.38 -9.83 -10.05
N ILE A 43 1.92 -9.81 -11.31
CA ILE A 43 1.74 -11.01 -12.14
C ILE A 43 3.09 -11.70 -12.37
N GLN A 44 4.14 -10.94 -12.73
CA GLN A 44 5.48 -11.49 -12.92
C GLN A 44 6.00 -12.15 -11.65
N GLU A 45 5.82 -11.51 -10.49
CA GLU A 45 6.28 -12.05 -9.22
C GLU A 45 5.51 -13.32 -8.82
N ILE A 46 4.22 -13.41 -9.12
CA ILE A 46 3.43 -14.63 -8.92
C ILE A 46 3.99 -15.78 -9.77
N VAL A 47 4.27 -15.52 -11.05
CA VAL A 47 4.82 -16.55 -11.97
C VAL A 47 6.21 -17.00 -11.54
N LYS A 48 7.06 -16.08 -11.05
CA LYS A 48 8.37 -16.42 -10.48
C LYS A 48 8.31 -17.28 -9.22
N ALA A 49 7.20 -17.19 -8.46
CA ALA A 49 6.91 -18.01 -7.31
C ALA A 49 6.11 -19.28 -7.68
N ASP A 50 6.25 -19.78 -8.92
CA ASP A 50 5.57 -20.95 -9.49
C ASP A 50 4.03 -20.84 -9.58
N GLY A 51 3.48 -19.63 -9.45
CA GLY A 51 2.07 -19.36 -9.66
C GLY A 51 1.68 -19.49 -11.13
N ARG A 52 0.41 -19.87 -11.38
CA ARG A 52 -0.14 -20.02 -12.73
C ARG A 52 -1.31 -19.08 -12.94
N ILE A 53 -1.30 -18.38 -14.07
CA ILE A 53 -2.43 -17.56 -14.51
C ILE A 53 -3.45 -18.50 -15.14
N ILE A 54 -4.65 -18.56 -14.56
CA ILE A 54 -5.72 -19.45 -15.04
C ILE A 54 -6.59 -18.74 -16.07
N LYS A 55 -6.93 -17.48 -15.82
CA LYS A 55 -7.80 -16.68 -16.67
C LYS A 55 -7.51 -15.19 -16.45
N ILE A 56 -7.51 -14.42 -17.54
CA ILE A 56 -7.54 -12.96 -17.52
C ILE A 56 -8.95 -12.55 -17.91
N LEU A 57 -9.60 -11.72 -17.09
CA LEU A 57 -10.97 -11.25 -17.35
C LEU A 57 -10.96 -9.98 -18.18
N ASP A 58 -10.21 -8.98 -17.70
CA ASP A 58 -10.06 -7.67 -18.32
C ASP A 58 -8.72 -7.05 -17.84
N GLY A 59 -8.27 -5.99 -18.50
CA GLY A 59 -7.04 -5.30 -18.11
C GLY A 59 -6.76 -4.01 -18.89
N ILE A 60 -6.02 -3.11 -18.24
CA ILE A 60 -5.51 -1.88 -18.85
C ILE A 60 -4.05 -2.09 -19.21
N VAL A 61 -3.68 -1.78 -20.46
CA VAL A 61 -2.30 -1.86 -20.95
C VAL A 61 -1.78 -0.46 -21.24
N TYR A 62 -0.62 -0.15 -20.68
CA TYR A 62 0.14 1.05 -21.04
C TYR A 62 1.16 0.66 -22.10
N GLU A 63 0.92 1.08 -23.34
CA GLU A 63 1.76 0.72 -24.50
C GLU A 63 3.14 1.40 -24.46
N GLU A 64 3.19 2.62 -23.91
CA GLU A 64 4.41 3.41 -23.80
C GLU A 64 4.71 3.78 -22.35
N ASN A 65 6.01 3.81 -22.04
CA ASN A 65 6.49 4.39 -20.79
C ASN A 65 6.52 5.92 -20.89
N PHE A 66 6.49 6.59 -19.73
CA PHE A 66 6.73 8.03 -19.68
C PHE A 66 8.12 8.37 -20.27
N LYS A 67 8.14 9.28 -21.25
CA LYS A 67 9.39 9.81 -21.82
C LYS A 67 10.29 10.46 -20.76
N THR A 68 9.66 11.09 -19.78
CA THR A 68 10.34 11.73 -18.64
C THR A 68 9.73 11.20 -17.35
N PRO A 69 10.52 10.63 -16.42
CA PRO A 69 9.99 10.13 -15.16
C PRO A 69 9.40 11.28 -14.31
N PRO A 70 8.11 11.24 -13.95
CA PRO A 70 7.40 12.40 -13.42
C PRO A 70 7.93 12.93 -12.08
N TYR A 71 8.54 12.06 -11.26
CA TYR A 71 8.98 12.40 -9.90
C TYR A 71 10.48 12.26 -9.66
N ARG A 72 11.27 11.88 -10.68
CA ARG A 72 12.69 11.53 -10.49
C ARG A 72 13.47 12.66 -9.84
N ASP A 73 13.41 13.85 -10.41
CA ASP A 73 14.24 14.97 -9.96
C ASP A 73 13.80 15.45 -8.57
N TYR A 74 12.49 15.46 -8.31
CA TYR A 74 11.93 15.76 -7.00
C TYR A 74 12.45 14.80 -5.91
N ILE A 75 12.42 13.49 -6.19
CA ILE A 75 12.93 12.46 -5.26
C ILE A 75 14.43 12.60 -5.05
N LEU A 76 15.21 12.90 -6.10
CA LEU A 76 16.66 13.12 -5.99
C LEU A 76 16.98 14.32 -5.10
N ILE A 77 16.28 15.45 -5.30
CA ILE A 77 16.44 16.65 -4.48
C ILE A 77 16.14 16.34 -3.00
N LEU A 78 15.00 15.70 -2.71
CA LEU A 78 14.63 15.35 -1.35
C LEU A 78 15.64 14.40 -0.69
N ARG A 79 16.14 13.40 -1.44
CA ARG A 79 17.16 12.47 -0.97
C ARG A 79 18.45 13.20 -0.61
N ASP A 80 18.92 14.08 -1.48
CA ASP A 80 20.20 14.77 -1.31
C ASP A 80 20.13 15.78 -0.16
N LEU A 81 19.01 16.52 -0.03
CA LEU A 81 18.74 17.37 1.14
C LEU A 81 18.66 16.57 2.43
N ARG A 82 17.96 15.42 2.42
CA ARG A 82 17.88 14.55 3.60
C ARG A 82 19.26 14.08 4.05
N ASN A 83 20.13 13.70 3.11
CA ASN A 83 21.49 13.25 3.39
C ASN A 83 22.38 14.39 3.89
N LYS A 84 22.21 15.61 3.36
CA LYS A 84 22.83 16.82 3.91
C LYS A 84 22.42 17.03 5.37
N TYR A 85 21.11 17.05 5.68
CA TYR A 85 20.63 17.25 7.05
C TYR A 85 21.07 16.15 8.03
N LYS A 86 21.19 14.89 7.57
CA LYS A 86 21.77 13.82 8.39
C LYS A 86 23.23 14.11 8.78
N ARG A 87 24.04 14.59 7.84
CA ARG A 87 25.45 14.93 8.09
C ARG A 87 25.60 16.12 9.03
N GLU A 88 24.68 17.07 8.96
CA GLU A 88 24.64 18.26 9.83
C GLU A 88 24.03 17.99 11.21
N GLY A 89 23.56 16.77 11.50
CA GLY A 89 22.83 16.45 12.74
C GLY A 89 21.45 17.11 12.83
N ASN A 90 20.92 17.66 11.73
CA ASN A 90 19.60 18.28 11.68
C ASN A 90 18.51 17.20 11.54
N ILE A 91 18.08 16.68 12.69
CA ILE A 91 17.08 15.61 12.78
C ILE A 91 15.74 16.06 12.20
N VAL A 92 15.28 17.28 12.51
CA VAL A 92 13.99 17.81 12.06
C VAL A 92 13.97 17.91 10.54
N GLY A 93 14.99 18.55 9.95
CA GLY A 93 15.12 18.66 8.49
C GLY A 93 15.16 17.29 7.81
N SER A 94 15.92 16.34 8.36
CA SER A 94 15.99 14.97 7.82
C SER A 94 14.63 14.26 7.83
N ASN A 95 13.87 14.42 8.93
CA ASN A 95 12.55 13.81 9.08
C ASN A 95 11.51 14.48 8.17
N CYS A 96 11.55 15.80 8.01
CA CYS A 96 10.70 16.52 7.06
C CYS A 96 10.91 16.02 5.63
N MET A 97 12.16 15.88 5.18
CA MET A 97 12.44 15.38 3.82
C MET A 97 11.98 13.94 3.63
N LYS A 98 12.12 13.08 4.67
CA LYS A 98 11.57 11.72 4.66
C LYS A 98 10.05 11.73 4.51
N LEU A 99 9.36 12.57 5.30
CA LEU A 99 7.90 12.64 5.29
C LEU A 99 7.38 13.13 3.94
N LEU A 100 8.00 14.15 3.35
CA LEU A 100 7.64 14.66 2.02
C LEU A 100 7.82 13.58 0.94
N GLY A 101 8.95 12.87 0.95
CA GLY A 101 9.20 11.77 0.00
C GLY A 101 8.18 10.64 0.12
N ASN A 102 7.87 10.22 1.35
CA ASN A 102 6.89 9.16 1.61
C ASN A 102 5.44 9.60 1.29
N SER A 103 5.11 10.88 1.49
CA SER A 103 3.76 11.39 1.23
C SER A 103 3.42 11.42 -0.26
N LEU A 104 4.43 11.44 -1.14
CA LEU A 104 4.22 11.54 -2.59
C LEU A 104 3.40 10.38 -3.15
N TYR A 105 3.80 9.12 -2.89
CA TYR A 105 3.05 7.96 -3.37
C TYR A 105 1.70 7.83 -2.65
N GLY A 106 1.64 8.19 -1.36
CA GLY A 106 0.41 8.17 -0.58
C GLY A 106 -0.64 9.12 -1.17
N LYS A 107 -0.20 10.28 -1.66
CA LYS A 107 -1.08 11.25 -2.33
C LYS A 107 -1.61 10.71 -3.65
N SER A 108 -0.81 9.95 -4.41
CA SER A 108 -1.28 9.29 -5.63
C SER A 108 -2.40 8.28 -5.37
N ASN A 109 -2.39 7.60 -4.22
CA ASN A 109 -3.37 6.58 -3.85
C ASN A 109 -4.53 7.12 -2.99
N GLN A 110 -4.63 8.44 -2.81
CA GLN A 110 -5.64 9.02 -1.93
C GLN A 110 -7.02 8.85 -2.56
N LYS A 111 -7.94 8.17 -1.85
CA LYS A 111 -9.36 8.11 -2.22
C LYS A 111 -9.95 9.50 -2.31
N ASP A 112 -10.88 9.67 -3.25
CA ASP A 112 -11.66 10.88 -3.31
C ASP A 112 -12.45 11.07 -2.01
N ILE A 113 -12.48 12.32 -1.56
CA ILE A 113 -13.20 12.71 -0.36
C ILE A 113 -14.54 13.20 -0.87
N THR A 114 -15.58 12.41 -0.66
CA THR A 114 -16.96 12.74 -1.02
C THR A 114 -17.76 13.22 0.19
N THR A 115 -17.14 13.27 1.36
CA THR A 115 -17.80 13.69 2.60
C THR A 115 -17.09 14.87 3.22
N SER A 116 -17.87 15.76 3.82
CA SER A 116 -17.37 16.88 4.61
C SER A 116 -17.84 16.76 6.05
N ARG A 117 -16.99 17.24 6.97
CA ARG A 117 -17.30 17.28 8.40
C ARG A 117 -17.42 18.70 8.87
N HIS A 118 -18.52 19.00 9.55
CA HIS A 118 -18.87 20.32 10.03
C HIS A 118 -19.16 20.29 11.52
N LEU A 119 -18.90 21.40 12.21
CA LEU A 119 -19.34 21.61 13.59
C LEU A 119 -20.60 22.48 13.56
N TRP A 120 -21.75 21.87 13.84
CA TRP A 120 -23.06 22.53 13.77
C TRP A 120 -23.70 22.69 15.14
N SER A 121 -24.44 23.79 15.31
CA SER A 121 -25.31 23.94 16.47
C SER A 121 -26.55 23.07 16.33
N GLU A 122 -27.28 22.82 17.43
CA GLU A 122 -28.56 22.09 17.36
C GLU A 122 -29.57 22.75 16.41
N ALA A 123 -29.61 24.09 16.39
CA ALA A 123 -30.47 24.85 15.49
C ALA A 123 -30.07 24.64 14.01
N THR A 124 -28.76 24.68 13.73
CA THR A 124 -28.22 24.46 12.38
C THR A 124 -28.48 23.04 11.90
N LEU A 125 -28.30 22.05 12.77
CA LEU A 125 -28.56 20.65 12.48
C LEU A 125 -30.04 20.43 12.14
N LYS A 126 -30.97 20.94 12.96
CA LYS A 126 -32.41 20.82 12.70
C LYS A 126 -32.83 21.52 11.40
N ALA A 127 -32.23 22.67 11.10
CA ALA A 127 -32.55 23.43 9.88
C ALA A 127 -32.04 22.77 8.59
N ASN A 128 -30.97 21.97 8.67
CA ASN A 128 -30.32 21.33 7.51
C ASN A 128 -30.37 19.79 7.63
N PHE A 129 -31.38 19.24 8.30
CA PHE A 129 -31.55 17.80 8.45
C PHE A 129 -32.21 17.22 7.20
N ASP A 130 -31.40 16.66 6.31
CA ASP A 130 -31.85 16.10 5.02
C ASP A 130 -31.16 14.76 4.69
N SER A 131 -31.36 14.27 3.47
CA SER A 131 -30.79 13.00 2.98
C SER A 131 -29.27 13.03 2.76
N HIS A 132 -28.64 14.22 2.73
CA HIS A 132 -27.19 14.35 2.57
C HIS A 132 -26.46 14.07 3.88
N LEU A 133 -27.15 14.20 5.01
CA LEU A 133 -26.59 13.92 6.31
C LEU A 133 -26.36 12.41 6.47
N ILE A 134 -25.09 12.01 6.55
CA ILE A 134 -24.67 10.61 6.72
C ILE A 134 -24.68 10.26 8.20
N ASN A 135 -24.10 11.13 9.02
CA ASN A 135 -23.91 10.89 10.45
C ASN A 135 -23.85 12.21 11.21
N TYR A 136 -24.25 12.20 12.49
CA TYR A 136 -24.05 13.31 13.40
C TYR A 136 -23.79 12.79 14.82
N GLU A 137 -22.77 13.36 15.47
CA GLU A 137 -22.37 13.01 16.83
C GLU A 137 -22.42 14.24 17.72
N LYS A 138 -23.10 14.14 18.87
CA LYS A 138 -23.17 15.23 19.84
C LYS A 138 -21.83 15.34 20.57
N VAL A 139 -21.16 16.49 20.44
CA VAL A 139 -19.89 16.76 21.12
C VAL A 139 -20.12 17.33 22.52
N ASN A 140 -21.06 18.27 22.61
CA ASN A 140 -21.45 18.93 23.86
C ASN A 140 -22.92 19.36 23.78
N ASP A 141 -23.43 20.04 24.82
CA ASP A 141 -24.83 20.42 24.91
C ASP A 141 -25.34 21.33 23.78
N SER A 142 -24.44 21.97 23.04
CA SER A 142 -24.78 22.96 22.00
C SER A 142 -24.31 22.58 20.59
N GLN A 143 -23.40 21.61 20.45
CA GLN A 143 -22.69 21.35 19.19
C GLN A 143 -22.64 19.87 18.82
N TYR A 144 -22.68 19.65 17.50
CA TYR A 144 -22.64 18.35 16.85
C TYR A 144 -21.55 18.35 15.78
N ILE A 145 -20.78 17.27 15.68
CA ILE A 145 -19.97 16.97 14.49
C ILE A 145 -20.89 16.28 13.51
N VAL A 146 -21.06 16.87 12.33
CA VAL A 146 -21.98 16.39 11.29
C VAL A 146 -21.16 16.01 10.07
N GLU A 147 -21.35 14.78 9.59
CA GLU A 147 -20.78 14.28 8.34
C GLU A 147 -21.84 14.29 7.24
N ILE A 148 -21.53 14.97 6.15
CA ILE A 148 -22.45 15.23 5.04
C ILE A 148 -21.83 14.68 3.78
N ASN A 149 -22.63 14.02 2.96
CA ASN A 149 -22.27 13.66 1.61
C ASN A 149 -22.29 14.93 0.75
N GLU A 150 -21.14 15.28 0.18
CA GLU A 150 -21.11 16.29 -0.87
C GLU A 150 -21.73 15.65 -2.11
N GLU A 151 -23.02 15.87 -2.35
CA GLU A 151 -23.60 15.53 -3.65
C GLU A 151 -22.77 16.21 -4.74
N GLU A 152 -22.46 15.47 -5.80
CA GLU A 152 -22.06 16.07 -7.07
C GLU A 152 -23.18 17.04 -7.44
N LYS A 153 -22.96 18.34 -7.22
CA LYS A 153 -23.86 19.37 -7.74
C LYS A 153 -24.11 19.04 -9.20
N GLU A 154 -25.36 18.70 -9.49
CA GLU A 154 -25.93 18.42 -10.80
C GLU A 154 -25.20 19.23 -11.88
N PHE A 155 -24.35 18.56 -12.66
CA PHE A 155 -23.60 19.07 -13.81
C PHE A 155 -23.44 20.60 -13.89
N ASP A 156 -22.66 21.19 -12.98
CA ASP A 156 -22.02 22.46 -13.29
C ASP A 156 -20.97 22.14 -14.37
N CYS A 157 -21.20 22.55 -15.63
CA CYS A 157 -20.35 22.25 -16.81
C CYS A 157 -18.89 22.76 -16.70
N THR A 158 -18.47 23.19 -15.51
CA THR A 158 -17.08 23.47 -15.17
C THR A 158 -16.59 22.36 -14.24
N PRO A 159 -15.61 21.52 -14.65
CA PRO A 159 -15.13 20.43 -13.81
C PRO A 159 -14.46 21.02 -12.57
N LYS A 160 -15.21 21.10 -11.47
CA LYS A 160 -14.67 21.45 -10.15
C LYS A 160 -13.96 20.22 -9.61
N SER A 161 -12.70 20.08 -10.05
CA SER A 161 -11.66 19.30 -9.38
C SER A 161 -11.93 17.80 -9.25
N THR A 162 -12.14 17.09 -10.36
CA THR A 162 -11.75 15.67 -10.40
C THR A 162 -10.25 15.61 -10.16
N ARG A 163 -9.78 14.88 -9.13
CA ARG A 163 -8.36 14.83 -8.82
C ARG A 163 -7.56 14.28 -10.00
N LEU A 164 -6.57 15.05 -10.45
CA LEU A 164 -5.68 14.68 -11.55
C LEU A 164 -4.56 13.71 -11.12
N SER A 165 -4.57 13.22 -9.87
CA SER A 165 -3.53 12.35 -9.35
C SER A 165 -3.68 10.91 -9.89
N PRO A 166 -2.70 10.37 -10.62
CA PRO A 166 -2.82 9.04 -11.23
C PRO A 166 -2.66 7.93 -10.19
N SER A 167 -3.78 7.34 -9.74
CA SER A 167 -3.79 6.22 -8.77
C SER A 167 -3.06 4.98 -9.26
N HIS A 168 -3.08 4.73 -10.57
CA HIS A 168 -2.31 3.65 -11.18
C HIS A 168 -0.80 3.78 -10.91
N LEU A 169 -0.27 5.00 -10.88
CA LEU A 169 1.16 5.23 -10.58
C LEU A 169 1.49 4.82 -9.15
N GLY A 170 0.64 5.18 -8.19
CA GLY A 170 0.81 4.75 -6.80
C GLY A 170 0.68 3.24 -6.63
N SER A 171 -0.15 2.57 -7.44
CA SER A 171 -0.25 1.10 -7.48
C SER A 171 1.06 0.46 -7.97
N PHE A 172 1.66 0.97 -9.05
CA PHE A 172 2.94 0.49 -9.55
C PHE A 172 4.09 0.72 -8.56
N VAL A 173 4.13 1.86 -7.86
CA VAL A 173 5.12 2.11 -6.80
C VAL A 173 5.03 1.02 -5.74
N LEU A 174 3.83 0.70 -5.26
CA LEU A 174 3.64 -0.37 -4.26
C LEU A 174 4.06 -1.75 -4.77
N SER A 175 3.71 -2.10 -6.01
CA SER A 175 4.08 -3.40 -6.58
C SER A 175 5.59 -3.53 -6.80
N HIS A 176 6.27 -2.45 -7.18
CA HIS A 176 7.73 -2.41 -7.24
C HIS A 176 8.38 -2.51 -5.85
N SER A 177 7.83 -1.85 -4.83
CA SER A 177 8.30 -1.99 -3.45
C SER A 177 8.19 -3.45 -2.97
N LYS A 178 7.06 -4.13 -3.26
CA LYS A 178 6.90 -5.56 -2.95
C LYS A 178 7.91 -6.43 -3.68
N LYS A 179 8.15 -6.17 -4.97
CA LYS A 179 9.15 -6.90 -5.75
C LYS A 179 10.55 -6.81 -5.13
N ILE A 180 10.93 -5.65 -4.59
CA ILE A 180 12.19 -5.50 -3.86
C ILE A 180 12.23 -6.44 -2.65
N MET A 181 11.16 -6.46 -1.85
CA MET A 181 11.07 -7.38 -0.70
C MET A 181 11.08 -8.85 -1.10
N ASN A 182 10.41 -9.21 -2.20
CA ASN A 182 10.41 -10.56 -2.74
C ASN A 182 11.80 -11.05 -3.14
N ASN A 183 12.69 -10.16 -3.61
CA ASN A 183 14.06 -10.55 -3.93
C ASN A 183 14.78 -11.09 -2.69
N PHE A 184 14.65 -10.44 -1.53
CA PHE A 184 15.23 -10.94 -0.28
C PHE A 184 14.61 -12.27 0.15
N ILE A 185 13.30 -12.43 -0.04
CA ILE A 185 12.60 -13.69 0.24
C ILE A 185 13.10 -14.80 -0.69
N HIS A 186 13.33 -14.52 -1.96
CA HIS A 186 13.86 -15.48 -2.93
C HIS A 186 15.26 -15.97 -2.56
N VAL A 187 16.16 -15.06 -2.17
CA VAL A 187 17.55 -15.38 -1.79
C VAL A 187 17.61 -16.42 -0.67
N ILE A 188 16.73 -16.30 0.32
CA ILE A 188 16.69 -17.22 1.47
C ILE A 188 15.78 -18.43 1.25
N ASP A 189 15.27 -18.63 0.03
CA ASP A 189 14.29 -19.68 -0.31
C ASP A 189 12.98 -19.57 0.50
N GLY A 190 12.62 -18.35 0.93
CA GLY A 190 11.56 -18.08 1.89
C GLY A 190 10.16 -18.48 1.44
N PHE A 191 9.91 -18.56 0.12
CA PHE A 191 8.64 -19.04 -0.43
C PHE A 191 8.42 -20.54 -0.22
N TYR A 192 9.50 -21.32 -0.10
CA TYR A 192 9.45 -22.77 0.05
C TYR A 192 9.87 -23.23 1.44
N LYS A 193 10.70 -22.42 2.12
CA LYS A 193 11.15 -22.59 3.49
C LYS A 193 10.64 -21.41 4.32
N PRO A 194 9.55 -21.57 5.08
CA PRO A 194 8.93 -20.46 5.78
C PRO A 194 9.69 -20.08 7.08
N GLU A 195 10.97 -19.77 6.98
CA GLU A 195 11.83 -19.25 8.06
C GLU A 195 11.78 -17.72 8.17
N ILE A 196 10.64 -17.16 7.77
CA ILE A 196 10.31 -15.74 7.86
C ILE A 196 9.26 -15.60 8.97
N TYR A 197 9.63 -14.88 10.02
CA TYR A 197 8.79 -14.71 11.21
C TYR A 197 7.88 -13.48 11.11
N TYR A 198 8.25 -12.48 10.33
CA TYR A 198 7.45 -11.27 10.13
C TYR A 198 7.94 -10.49 8.91
N THR A 199 7.03 -9.75 8.30
CA THR A 199 7.34 -8.77 7.25
C THR A 199 6.43 -7.57 7.39
N ASP A 200 7.00 -6.38 7.25
CA ASP A 200 6.25 -5.13 7.22
C ASP A 200 6.96 -4.14 6.30
N THR A 201 6.30 -3.83 5.18
CA THR A 201 6.66 -2.81 4.19
C THR A 201 8.07 -2.95 3.62
N ASP A 202 9.09 -2.55 4.37
CA ASP A 202 10.53 -2.55 4.02
C ASP A 202 11.39 -3.34 5.03
N SER A 203 10.77 -4.13 5.90
CA SER A 203 11.42 -4.94 6.93
C SER A 203 11.07 -6.42 6.81
N LEU A 204 12.05 -7.26 7.18
CA LEU A 204 11.95 -8.72 7.15
C LEU A 204 12.61 -9.30 8.40
N TYR A 205 11.88 -10.11 9.17
CA TYR A 205 12.39 -10.80 10.35
C TYR A 205 12.60 -12.27 9.98
N ILE A 206 13.84 -12.73 10.07
CA ILE A 206 14.26 -14.06 9.64
C ILE A 206 15.16 -14.71 10.69
N SER A 207 15.40 -16.02 10.53
CA SER A 207 16.42 -16.72 11.29
C SER A 207 17.83 -16.17 11.00
N SER A 208 18.66 -16.03 12.03
CA SER A 208 20.06 -15.61 11.90
C SER A 208 20.88 -16.54 11.00
N SER A 209 20.47 -17.80 10.86
CA SER A 209 21.08 -18.77 9.94
C SER A 209 21.01 -18.36 8.46
N ASN A 210 20.12 -17.43 8.10
CA ASN A 210 19.99 -16.92 6.74
C ASN A 210 20.73 -15.59 6.53
N TRP A 211 21.44 -15.07 7.55
CA TRP A 211 22.14 -13.79 7.48
C TRP A 211 23.24 -13.78 6.41
N ASP A 212 24.06 -14.83 6.35
CA ASP A 212 25.19 -14.89 5.42
C ASP A 212 24.72 -14.89 3.95
N LYS A 213 23.58 -15.51 3.67
CA LYS A 213 22.99 -15.56 2.32
C LYS A 213 22.53 -14.20 1.81
N LEU A 214 22.23 -13.25 2.71
CA LEU A 214 21.76 -11.91 2.33
C LEU A 214 22.91 -10.94 2.04
N ASN A 215 24.15 -11.29 2.38
CA ASN A 215 25.34 -10.45 2.19
C ASN A 215 26.17 -10.85 0.94
N GLU A 216 25.75 -11.88 0.21
CA GLU A 216 26.29 -12.25 -1.12
C GLU A 216 25.66 -11.42 -2.24
#